data_AF-A0A7G1I7Q1-F1
#
_entry.id   AF-A0A7G1I7Q1-F1
#
_cell.length_a   1.000
_cell.length_b   1.000
_cell.length_c   1.000
_cell.angle_alpha   90.00
_cell.angle_beta   90.00
_cell.angle_gamma   90.00
#
_symmetry.space_group_name_H-M   'P 1'
#
loop_
_entity.id
_entity.type
_entity.pdbx_description
1 polymer ?
#
loop_
_entity_poly.entity_id
_entity_poly.type
_entity_poly.pdbx_seq_one_letter_code
_entity_poly.pdbx_strand_id
1 'polypeptide(L)'
;MANQGANNIGIGLTGDNQIGFGGFNTGVGNVGLFNSGSNNIGFFNSGNGNFGIANSGSFNTGIASTGSTNTGVFNAGLGNTGWANSGDFNSGGFNAGAFNTGSFNPGDTNTGWFNIGDLNTGAFNTGDINTGAFITGDANNGFFWRGTGQGLIAADYTITIPTSPHPRTRRQTRHPHHRPHRRPDRQSIHPAWGKRSGDSAEPLARY
;
A
#
# COMPACT_ATOMS: atom_id res chain seq x y z
N MET A 1 51.40 7.12 -21.15
CA MET A 1 50.36 7.37 -20.12
C MET A 1 50.47 6.25 -19.12
N ALA A 2 50.84 6.55 -17.87
CA ALA A 2 50.95 5.54 -16.81
C ALA A 2 49.66 5.49 -15.98
N ASN A 3 49.40 4.36 -15.34
CA ASN A 3 48.36 4.27 -14.33
C ASN A 3 48.85 4.98 -13.05
N GLN A 4 47.98 5.73 -12.39
CA GLN A 4 48.20 6.34 -11.07
C GLN A 4 47.44 5.53 -10.02
N GLY A 5 48.16 4.92 -9.08
CA GLY A 5 47.64 3.97 -8.08
C GLY A 5 48.16 2.55 -8.27
N ALA A 6 47.70 1.61 -7.46
CA ALA A 6 48.17 0.23 -7.39
C ALA A 6 47.24 -0.77 -8.09
N ASN A 7 47.81 -1.87 -8.60
CA ASN A 7 47.07 -3.04 -9.13
C ASN A 7 46.09 -2.73 -10.28
N ASN A 8 46.41 -1.75 -11.12
CA ASN A 8 45.58 -1.34 -12.25
C ASN A 8 45.94 -2.14 -13.52
N ILE A 9 44.92 -2.63 -14.24
CA ILE A 9 45.05 -3.32 -15.54
C ILE A 9 44.46 -2.44 -16.63
N GLY A 10 45.30 -1.75 -17.40
CA GLY A 10 44.84 -0.78 -18.40
C GLY A 10 45.84 0.32 -18.71
N ILE A 11 45.37 1.38 -19.36
CA ILE A 11 46.20 2.52 -19.79
C ILE A 11 45.63 3.82 -19.22
N GLY A 12 46.37 4.56 -18.40
CA GLY A 12 46.01 5.93 -17.95
C GLY A 12 44.98 6.02 -16.82
N LEU A 13 44.84 4.96 -16.02
CA LEU A 13 43.85 4.88 -14.92
C LEU A 13 44.27 5.74 -13.70
N THR A 14 43.30 6.25 -12.92
CA THR A 14 43.55 7.04 -11.68
C THR A 14 42.77 6.44 -10.51
N GLY A 15 43.46 5.91 -9.50
CA GLY A 15 42.90 5.15 -8.36
C GLY A 15 43.47 3.73 -8.27
N ASP A 16 42.95 2.89 -7.38
CA ASP A 16 43.50 1.54 -7.11
C ASP A 16 42.58 0.41 -7.62
N ASN A 17 43.16 -0.72 -8.02
CA ASN A 17 42.46 -1.95 -8.41
C ASN A 17 41.46 -1.77 -9.56
N GLN A 18 41.79 -0.95 -10.55
CA GLN A 18 40.91 -0.67 -11.70
C GLN A 18 41.24 -1.53 -12.93
N ILE A 19 40.21 -1.83 -13.73
CA ILE A 19 40.37 -2.47 -15.04
C ILE A 19 39.67 -1.61 -16.11
N GLY A 20 40.41 -1.12 -17.11
CA GLY A 20 39.82 -0.34 -18.21
C GLY A 20 40.78 0.61 -18.94
N PHE A 21 40.24 1.69 -19.50
CA PHE A 21 41.00 2.76 -20.13
C PHE A 21 40.92 4.04 -19.30
N GLY A 22 41.99 4.82 -19.40
CA GLY A 22 42.34 5.92 -18.52
C GLY A 22 41.38 7.09 -18.59
N GLY A 23 41.18 7.73 -17.43
CA GLY A 23 40.24 8.83 -17.28
C GLY A 23 38.76 8.43 -17.32
N PHE A 24 38.43 7.16 -17.59
CA PHE A 24 37.04 6.71 -17.62
C PHE A 24 36.58 6.11 -16.31
N ASN A 25 37.44 5.60 -15.44
CA ASN A 25 37.03 5.22 -14.08
C ASN A 25 37.65 6.18 -13.05
N THR A 26 36.90 6.43 -11.96
CA THR A 26 37.38 7.20 -10.80
C THR A 26 37.03 6.47 -9.50
N GLY A 27 37.95 6.48 -8.53
CA GLY A 27 37.80 5.78 -7.25
C GLY A 27 38.53 4.43 -7.23
N VAL A 28 37.97 3.41 -6.57
CA VAL A 28 38.70 2.17 -6.22
C VAL A 28 37.92 0.91 -6.63
N GLY A 29 38.60 -0.09 -7.18
CA GLY A 29 38.01 -1.42 -7.41
C GLY A 29 36.97 -1.49 -8.53
N ASN A 30 36.90 -0.49 -9.40
CA ASN A 30 35.93 -0.47 -10.50
C ASN A 30 36.42 -1.31 -11.69
N VAL A 31 35.51 -2.10 -12.28
CA VAL A 31 35.74 -2.91 -13.49
C VAL A 31 34.81 -2.44 -14.60
N GLY A 32 35.38 -2.03 -15.74
CA GLY A 32 34.61 -1.54 -16.89
C GLY A 32 34.99 -0.12 -17.28
N LEU A 33 34.04 0.72 -17.69
CA LEU A 33 34.31 2.11 -18.12
C LEU A 33 33.28 3.08 -17.56
N PHE A 34 33.68 4.33 -17.35
CA PHE A 34 32.78 5.41 -16.90
C PHE A 34 32.20 5.21 -15.51
N ASN A 35 32.82 4.38 -14.67
CA ASN A 35 32.37 4.18 -13.29
C ASN A 35 33.01 5.20 -12.33
N SER A 36 32.24 5.65 -11.35
CA SER A 36 32.71 6.54 -10.28
C SER A 36 32.34 5.99 -8.90
N GLY A 37 33.28 6.06 -7.96
CA GLY A 37 33.11 5.52 -6.61
C GLY A 37 33.85 4.20 -6.45
N SER A 38 33.22 3.20 -5.82
CA SER A 38 33.91 1.99 -5.38
C SER A 38 33.26 0.70 -5.86
N ASN A 39 34.07 -0.27 -6.26
CA ASN A 39 33.65 -1.65 -6.51
C ASN A 39 32.50 -1.82 -7.53
N ASN A 40 32.35 -0.89 -8.47
CA ASN A 40 31.32 -1.01 -9.50
C ASN A 40 31.81 -1.89 -10.66
N ILE A 41 30.92 -2.71 -11.21
CA ILE A 41 31.18 -3.57 -12.36
C ILE A 41 30.22 -3.21 -13.50
N GLY A 42 30.75 -2.82 -14.64
CA GLY A 42 29.99 -2.49 -15.84
C GLY A 42 30.26 -1.07 -16.33
N PHE A 43 29.22 -0.30 -16.65
CA PHE A 43 29.37 0.99 -17.33
C PHE A 43 28.57 2.11 -16.66
N PHE A 44 29.14 3.31 -16.59
CA PHE A 44 28.43 4.51 -16.15
C PHE A 44 27.84 4.44 -14.73
N ASN A 45 28.29 3.52 -13.88
CA ASN A 45 27.76 3.41 -12.52
C ASN A 45 28.40 4.45 -11.59
N SER A 46 27.63 4.95 -10.65
CA SER A 46 28.09 5.88 -9.61
C SER A 46 27.72 5.37 -8.22
N GLY A 47 28.67 5.43 -7.29
CA GLY A 47 28.47 5.00 -5.91
C GLY A 47 29.23 3.71 -5.59
N ASN A 48 28.62 2.75 -4.90
CA ASN A 48 29.31 1.60 -4.34
C ASN A 48 28.69 0.24 -4.73
N GLY A 49 29.50 -0.65 -5.30
CA GLY A 49 29.11 -2.05 -5.46
C GLY A 49 27.98 -2.30 -6.48
N ASN A 50 27.76 -1.40 -7.43
CA ASN A 50 26.73 -1.59 -8.45
C ASN A 50 27.21 -2.53 -9.56
N PHE A 51 26.32 -3.37 -10.07
CA PHE A 51 26.57 -4.25 -11.20
C PHE A 51 25.63 -3.92 -12.36
N GLY A 52 26.17 -3.53 -13.52
CA GLY A 52 25.40 -3.28 -14.73
C GLY A 52 25.66 -1.89 -15.34
N ILE A 53 24.61 -1.17 -15.71
CA ILE A 53 24.72 0.05 -16.52
C ILE A 53 23.99 1.22 -15.86
N ALA A 54 24.66 2.36 -15.73
CA ALA A 54 24.07 3.63 -15.35
C ALA A 54 23.34 3.61 -13.99
N ASN A 55 23.72 2.73 -13.07
CA ASN A 55 23.13 2.72 -11.72
C ASN A 55 23.77 3.80 -10.85
N SER A 56 22.98 4.36 -9.92
CA SER A 56 23.45 5.33 -8.94
C SER A 56 23.09 4.90 -7.53
N GLY A 57 24.03 5.04 -6.58
CA GLY A 57 23.86 4.63 -5.20
C GLY A 57 24.60 3.33 -4.91
N SER A 58 23.96 2.37 -4.25
CA SER A 58 24.67 1.23 -3.67
C SER A 58 24.06 -0.14 -4.01
N PHE A 59 24.88 -1.11 -4.39
CA PHE A 59 24.47 -2.51 -4.54
C PHE A 59 23.30 -2.75 -5.51
N ASN A 60 23.10 -1.87 -6.48
CA ASN A 60 22.08 -2.07 -7.51
C ASN A 60 22.60 -3.03 -8.58
N THR A 61 21.75 -3.95 -9.03
CA THR A 61 22.05 -4.88 -10.13
C THR A 61 21.08 -4.65 -11.28
N GLY A 62 21.59 -4.22 -12.43
CA GLY A 62 20.78 -4.02 -13.63
C GLY A 62 21.06 -2.69 -14.33
N ILE A 63 20.00 -1.97 -14.72
CA ILE A 63 20.13 -0.79 -15.59
C ILE A 63 19.41 0.41 -14.97
N ALA A 64 20.10 1.54 -14.91
CA ALA A 64 19.54 2.84 -14.58
C ALA A 64 18.70 2.86 -13.30
N SER A 65 19.08 2.07 -12.29
CA SER A 65 18.44 2.07 -10.98
C SER A 65 19.14 3.03 -10.02
N THR A 66 18.37 3.73 -9.20
CA THR A 66 18.85 4.71 -8.22
C THR A 66 18.47 4.29 -6.80
N GLY A 67 19.33 4.59 -5.83
CA GLY A 67 19.14 4.21 -4.44
C GLY A 67 19.94 2.97 -4.08
N SER A 68 19.34 1.99 -3.39
CA SER A 68 20.08 0.86 -2.83
C SER A 68 19.43 -0.49 -3.09
N THR A 69 20.27 -1.51 -3.32
CA THR A 69 19.87 -2.93 -3.39
C THR A 69 18.74 -3.24 -4.37
N ASN A 70 18.56 -2.43 -5.42
CA ASN A 70 17.55 -2.69 -6.43
C ASN A 70 18.05 -3.70 -7.46
N THR A 71 17.16 -4.54 -7.97
CA THR A 71 17.44 -5.48 -9.06
C THR A 71 16.50 -5.23 -10.24
N GLY A 72 17.05 -4.99 -11.42
CA GLY A 72 16.30 -4.81 -12.67
C GLY A 72 16.51 -3.44 -13.32
N VAL A 73 15.44 -2.78 -13.79
CA VAL A 73 15.56 -1.64 -14.71
C VAL A 73 14.78 -0.42 -14.21
N PHE A 74 15.40 0.75 -14.14
CA PHE A 74 14.72 2.01 -13.79
C PHE A 74 14.01 2.00 -12.42
N ASN A 75 14.52 1.24 -11.45
CA ASN A 75 13.96 1.28 -10.09
C ASN A 75 14.59 2.44 -9.30
N ALA A 76 13.79 3.14 -8.50
CA ALA A 76 14.23 4.22 -7.62
C ALA A 76 13.80 3.93 -6.17
N GLY A 77 14.76 3.94 -5.25
CA GLY A 77 14.54 3.70 -3.81
C GLY A 77 15.31 2.50 -3.29
N LEU A 78 14.73 1.73 -2.37
CA LEU A 78 15.40 0.63 -1.68
C LEU A 78 14.80 -0.74 -2.01
N GLY A 79 15.62 -1.68 -2.45
CA GLY A 79 15.26 -3.10 -2.43
C GLY A 79 14.16 -3.51 -3.43
N ASN A 80 13.91 -2.72 -4.47
CA ASN A 80 12.93 -3.07 -5.48
C ASN A 80 13.47 -4.14 -6.44
N THR A 81 12.59 -5.02 -6.91
CA THR A 81 12.88 -6.02 -7.94
C THR A 81 11.93 -5.86 -9.13
N GLY A 82 12.46 -5.81 -10.35
CA GLY A 82 11.68 -5.68 -11.57
C GLY A 82 11.96 -4.36 -12.28
N TRP A 83 10.93 -3.59 -12.64
CA TRP A 83 11.11 -2.43 -13.51
C TRP A 83 10.25 -1.22 -13.14
N ALA A 84 10.83 -0.03 -13.28
CA ALA A 84 10.14 1.25 -13.13
C ALA A 84 9.38 1.41 -11.79
N ASN A 85 9.85 0.77 -10.72
CA ASN A 85 9.27 0.96 -9.38
C ASN A 85 9.86 2.20 -8.71
N SER A 86 9.04 2.93 -7.96
CA SER A 86 9.44 4.10 -7.17
C SER A 86 9.03 3.91 -5.72
N GLY A 87 9.98 4.03 -4.79
CA GLY A 87 9.78 3.73 -3.37
C GLY A 87 10.50 2.44 -2.99
N ASP A 88 9.97 1.65 -2.06
CA ASP A 88 10.77 0.62 -1.39
C ASP A 88 10.15 -0.77 -1.43
N PHE A 89 10.99 -1.80 -1.59
CA PHE A 89 10.60 -3.21 -1.48
C PHE A 89 9.47 -3.65 -2.42
N ASN A 90 9.32 -3.01 -3.57
CA ASN A 90 8.33 -3.41 -4.57
C ASN A 90 8.86 -4.54 -5.46
N SER A 91 7.99 -5.45 -5.87
CA SER A 91 8.28 -6.52 -6.82
C SER A 91 7.34 -6.43 -8.03
N GLY A 92 7.91 -6.34 -9.23
CA GLY A 92 7.18 -6.26 -10.49
C GLY A 92 7.40 -4.94 -11.22
N GLY A 93 6.33 -4.24 -11.63
CA GLY A 93 6.40 -3.15 -12.60
C GLY A 93 5.60 -1.90 -12.24
N PHE A 94 6.16 -0.71 -12.37
CA PHE A 94 5.41 0.56 -12.20
C PHE A 94 4.64 0.68 -10.88
N ASN A 95 5.17 0.12 -9.79
CA ASN A 95 4.60 0.34 -8.46
C ASN A 95 5.18 1.63 -7.86
N ALA A 96 4.35 2.36 -7.12
CA ALA A 96 4.75 3.58 -6.42
C ALA A 96 4.35 3.46 -4.95
N GLY A 97 5.28 3.65 -4.03
CA GLY A 97 5.08 3.40 -2.59
C GLY A 97 5.93 2.22 -2.13
N ALA A 98 5.44 1.43 -1.17
CA ALA A 98 6.20 0.37 -0.55
C ALA A 98 5.50 -0.99 -0.53
N PHE A 99 6.30 -2.07 -0.58
CA PHE A 99 5.84 -3.46 -0.39
C PHE A 99 4.76 -3.93 -1.38
N ASN A 100 4.67 -3.32 -2.57
CA ASN A 100 3.73 -3.78 -3.59
C ASN A 100 4.28 -4.97 -4.38
N THR A 101 3.42 -5.92 -4.71
CA THR A 101 3.73 -7.03 -5.62
C THR A 101 2.79 -7.02 -6.82
N GLY A 102 3.34 -7.15 -8.03
CA GLY A 102 2.58 -7.12 -9.27
C GLY A 102 2.87 -5.85 -10.07
N SER A 103 1.86 -5.18 -10.65
CA SER A 103 2.14 -3.98 -11.45
C SER A 103 1.11 -2.88 -11.35
N PHE A 104 1.57 -1.65 -11.54
CA PHE A 104 0.73 -0.45 -11.52
C PHE A 104 -0.03 -0.30 -10.21
N ASN A 105 0.63 -0.52 -9.06
CA ASN A 105 0.01 -0.31 -7.76
C ASN A 105 0.59 0.95 -7.08
N PRO A 106 -0.09 2.10 -7.14
CA PRO A 106 0.19 3.26 -6.27
C PRO A 106 -0.38 3.07 -4.87
N GLY A 107 0.45 3.31 -3.84
CA GLY A 107 0.14 3.10 -2.43
C GLY A 107 1.02 2.00 -1.84
N ASP A 108 0.62 1.44 -0.70
CA ASP A 108 1.44 0.51 0.06
C ASP A 108 0.80 -0.87 0.22
N THR A 109 1.63 -1.91 0.19
CA THR A 109 1.25 -3.31 0.51
C THR A 109 0.15 -3.88 -0.40
N ASN A 110 0.09 -3.45 -1.66
CA ASN A 110 -0.86 -4.02 -2.62
C ASN A 110 -0.30 -5.27 -3.31
N THR A 111 -1.15 -6.23 -3.62
CA THR A 111 -0.81 -7.41 -4.42
C THR A 111 -1.74 -7.53 -5.63
N GLY A 112 -1.17 -7.54 -6.84
CA GLY A 112 -1.88 -7.73 -8.10
C GLY A 112 -1.69 -6.55 -9.07
N TRP A 113 -2.75 -6.08 -9.70
CA TRP A 113 -2.65 -5.10 -10.79
C TRP A 113 -3.58 -3.91 -10.64
N PHE A 114 -3.08 -2.70 -10.90
CA PHE A 114 -3.90 -1.49 -10.94
C PHE A 114 -4.67 -1.22 -9.62
N ASN A 115 -4.08 -1.54 -8.47
CA ASN A 115 -4.66 -1.19 -7.18
C ASN A 115 -4.16 0.19 -6.73
N ILE A 116 -5.08 1.08 -6.37
CA ILE A 116 -4.78 2.43 -5.86
C ILE A 116 -5.25 2.51 -4.41
N GLY A 117 -4.39 2.95 -3.50
CA GLY A 117 -4.61 2.93 -2.06
C GLY A 117 -3.78 1.82 -1.42
N ASP A 118 -4.15 1.38 -0.22
CA ASP A 118 -3.31 0.49 0.59
C ASP A 118 -3.96 -0.86 0.88
N LEU A 119 -3.12 -1.89 1.07
CA LEU A 119 -3.54 -3.24 1.48
C LEU A 119 -4.57 -3.92 0.56
N ASN A 120 -4.56 -3.62 -0.73
CA ASN A 120 -5.47 -4.25 -1.68
C ASN A 120 -4.87 -5.52 -2.29
N THR A 121 -5.68 -6.57 -2.43
CA THR A 121 -5.32 -7.79 -3.17
C THR A 121 -6.27 -8.00 -4.34
N GLY A 122 -5.72 -8.17 -5.55
CA GLY A 122 -6.46 -8.46 -6.77
C GLY A 122 -6.25 -7.41 -7.85
N ALA A 123 -7.31 -6.94 -8.51
CA ALA A 123 -7.16 -6.08 -9.68
C ALA A 123 -8.14 -4.92 -9.74
N PHE A 124 -7.68 -3.73 -10.13
CA PHE A 124 -8.53 -2.55 -10.33
C PHE A 124 -9.32 -2.16 -9.07
N ASN A 125 -8.71 -2.25 -7.90
CA ASN A 125 -9.31 -1.77 -6.66
C ASN A 125 -8.86 -0.33 -6.38
N THR A 126 -9.77 0.51 -5.88
CA THR A 126 -9.48 1.87 -5.43
C THR A 126 -10.06 2.09 -4.04
N GLY A 127 -9.23 2.54 -3.10
CA GLY A 127 -9.53 2.57 -1.66
C GLY A 127 -8.64 1.57 -0.92
N ASP A 128 -8.97 1.26 0.33
CA ASP A 128 -8.08 0.48 1.20
C ASP A 128 -8.67 -0.87 1.63
N ILE A 129 -7.80 -1.86 1.87
CA ILE A 129 -8.16 -3.16 2.47
C ILE A 129 -9.20 -3.93 1.61
N ASN A 130 -9.09 -3.87 0.29
CA ASN A 130 -10.00 -4.61 -0.58
C ASN A 130 -9.39 -5.93 -1.07
N THR A 131 -10.20 -6.97 -1.14
CA THR A 131 -9.83 -8.23 -1.80
C THR A 131 -10.79 -8.52 -2.95
N GLY A 132 -10.27 -8.69 -4.16
CA GLY A 132 -11.05 -9.03 -5.35
C GLY A 132 -10.79 -8.07 -6.51
N ALA A 133 -11.82 -7.72 -7.28
CA ALA A 133 -11.60 -6.85 -8.44
C ALA A 133 -12.70 -5.85 -8.75
N PHE A 134 -12.30 -4.72 -9.35
CA PHE A 134 -13.19 -3.62 -9.74
C PHE A 134 -13.95 -3.02 -8.54
N ILE A 135 -13.28 -2.89 -7.40
CA ILE A 135 -13.85 -2.33 -6.17
C ILE A 135 -13.54 -0.84 -6.06
N THR A 136 -14.50 -0.05 -5.58
CA THR A 136 -14.29 1.31 -5.11
C THR A 136 -14.82 1.48 -3.69
N GLY A 137 -13.98 1.99 -2.79
CA GLY A 137 -14.24 2.14 -1.35
C GLY A 137 -13.39 1.17 -0.54
N ASP A 138 -13.73 0.93 0.73
CA ASP A 138 -12.81 0.30 1.70
C ASP A 138 -13.34 -1.00 2.31
N ALA A 139 -12.43 -1.88 2.72
CA ALA A 139 -12.73 -3.09 3.48
C ALA A 139 -13.76 -4.03 2.79
N ASN A 140 -13.71 -4.14 1.46
CA ASN A 140 -14.62 -5.00 0.71
C ASN A 140 -13.98 -6.32 0.27
N ASN A 141 -14.79 -7.35 0.11
CA ASN A 141 -14.41 -8.63 -0.47
C ASN A 141 -15.35 -9.01 -1.63
N GLY A 142 -14.82 -9.19 -2.84
CA GLY A 142 -15.57 -9.67 -4.00
C GLY A 142 -15.36 -8.86 -5.27
N PHE A 143 -16.43 -8.60 -6.02
CA PHE A 143 -16.34 -7.96 -7.33
C PHE A 143 -17.33 -6.81 -7.45
N PHE A 144 -16.93 -5.72 -8.11
CA PHE A 144 -17.80 -4.60 -8.49
C PHE A 144 -18.46 -3.85 -7.32
N TRP A 145 -17.91 -3.95 -6.12
CA TRP A 145 -18.43 -3.22 -4.97
C TRP A 145 -18.16 -1.72 -5.06
N ARG A 146 -19.14 -0.94 -4.60
CA ARG A 146 -19.06 0.52 -4.48
C ARG A 146 -19.54 0.89 -3.08
N GLY A 147 -18.62 1.02 -2.12
CA GLY A 147 -18.95 1.28 -0.72
C GLY A 147 -17.93 0.71 0.25
N THR A 148 -18.32 0.59 1.51
CA THR A 148 -17.46 0.08 2.59
C THR A 148 -18.03 -1.22 3.15
N GLY A 149 -17.16 -2.18 3.49
CA GLY A 149 -17.55 -3.39 4.23
C GLY A 149 -18.46 -4.36 3.48
N GLN A 150 -18.41 -4.40 2.15
CA GLN A 150 -19.22 -5.30 1.33
C GLN A 150 -18.59 -6.69 1.24
N GLY A 151 -19.42 -7.74 1.15
CA GLY A 151 -18.94 -9.13 1.02
C GLY A 151 -18.26 -9.70 2.28
N LEU A 152 -18.50 -9.08 3.44
CA LEU A 152 -18.09 -9.62 4.74
C LEU A 152 -18.89 -10.88 5.09
N ILE A 153 -18.22 -11.88 5.67
CA ILE A 153 -18.87 -13.04 6.28
C ILE A 153 -19.14 -12.70 7.75
N ALA A 154 -20.40 -12.74 8.17
CA ALA A 154 -20.79 -12.58 9.57
C ALA A 154 -21.01 -13.95 10.23
N ALA A 155 -20.52 -14.11 11.46
CA ALA A 155 -20.81 -15.26 12.32
C ALA A 155 -21.28 -14.75 13.69
N ASP A 156 -22.51 -15.08 14.06
CA ASP A 156 -23.08 -14.73 15.36
C ASP A 156 -22.71 -15.80 16.41
N TYR A 157 -22.10 -15.38 17.52
CA TYR A 157 -21.81 -16.25 18.66
C TYR A 157 -22.58 -15.76 19.89
N THR A 158 -23.51 -16.58 20.38
CA THR A 158 -24.22 -16.32 21.63
C THR A 158 -23.54 -17.05 22.79
N ILE A 159 -23.04 -16.31 23.78
CA ILE A 159 -22.53 -16.89 25.03
C ILE A 159 -23.68 -16.94 26.03
N THR A 160 -24.20 -18.12 26.32
CA THR A 160 -25.18 -18.31 27.41
C THR A 160 -24.43 -18.46 28.73
N ILE A 161 -24.51 -17.45 29.60
CA ILE A 161 -24.07 -17.58 31.00
C ILE A 161 -25.22 -18.20 31.79
N PRO A 162 -25.09 -19.42 32.35
CA PRO A 162 -26.12 -19.99 33.20
C PRO A 162 -26.27 -19.12 34.46
N THR A 163 -27.50 -18.79 34.83
CA THR A 163 -27.76 -18.13 36.10
C THR A 163 -27.55 -19.12 37.24
N SER A 164 -26.59 -18.84 38.13
CA SER A 164 -26.43 -19.62 39.37
C SER A 164 -27.69 -19.48 40.23
N PRO A 165 -28.36 -20.59 40.61
CA PRO A 165 -29.48 -20.54 41.55
C PRO A 165 -28.97 -20.03 42.91
N HIS A 166 -29.43 -18.86 43.33
CA HIS A 166 -29.25 -18.43 44.70
C HIS A 166 -30.15 -19.28 45.61
N PRO A 167 -29.67 -19.79 46.77
CA PRO A 167 -30.51 -20.49 47.72
C PRO A 167 -31.56 -19.52 48.26
N ARG A 168 -32.85 -19.77 47.96
CA ARG A 168 -33.96 -19.06 48.59
C ARG A 168 -34.06 -19.52 50.05
N THR A 169 -33.61 -18.69 50.99
CA THR A 169 -33.96 -18.84 52.41
C THR A 169 -35.46 -18.63 52.57
N ARG A 170 -36.16 -19.72 52.89
CA ARG A 170 -37.60 -19.77 53.11
C ARG A 170 -37.91 -19.12 54.46
N ARG A 171 -38.69 -18.03 54.49
CA ARG A 171 -39.37 -17.57 55.72
C ARG A 171 -40.86 -17.28 55.45
N GLN A 172 -41.66 -17.67 56.43
CA GLN A 172 -43.10 -17.93 56.44
C GLN A 172 -44.06 -16.75 56.12
N THR A 173 -45.09 -17.08 55.34
CA THR A 173 -46.53 -16.69 55.35
C THR A 173 -47.06 -15.49 56.15
N ARG A 174 -47.94 -14.67 55.52
CA ARG A 174 -49.35 -14.40 55.93
C ARG A 174 -50.15 -13.65 54.83
N HIS A 175 -51.48 -13.70 54.96
CA HIS A 175 -52.60 -13.66 53.98
C HIS A 175 -53.17 -12.24 53.62
N PRO A 176 -54.28 -12.07 52.82
CA PRO A 176 -54.44 -11.03 51.78
C PRO A 176 -55.55 -9.98 52.06
N HIS A 177 -55.62 -8.89 51.27
CA HIS A 177 -56.85 -8.09 51.13
C HIS A 177 -57.01 -7.36 49.76
N HIS A 178 -58.21 -7.57 49.19
CA HIS A 178 -59.11 -6.75 48.36
C HIS A 178 -58.74 -6.09 46.98
N ARG A 179 -59.69 -6.33 46.05
CA ARG A 179 -60.00 -5.84 44.67
C ARG A 179 -60.46 -4.34 44.62
N PRO A 180 -61.03 -3.79 43.50
CA PRO A 180 -60.73 -3.80 42.04
C PRO A 180 -60.77 -2.36 41.41
N HIS A 181 -60.56 -2.18 40.09
CA HIS A 181 -61.50 -1.46 39.17
C HIS A 181 -60.95 -1.15 37.74
N ARG A 182 -61.76 -1.57 36.75
CA ARG A 182 -62.22 -0.95 35.46
C ARG A 182 -61.26 -0.30 34.41
N ARG A 183 -61.48 -0.77 33.16
CA ARG A 183 -61.15 -0.35 31.77
C ARG A 183 -61.59 1.11 31.42
N PRO A 184 -61.24 1.79 30.27
CA PRO A 184 -61.17 1.23 28.89
C PRO A 184 -60.21 1.87 27.84
N ASP A 185 -60.22 1.25 26.66
CA ASP A 185 -59.56 1.60 25.39
C ASP A 185 -60.06 2.92 24.74
N ARG A 186 -59.19 3.65 24.03
CA ARG A 186 -59.55 4.48 22.86
C ARG A 186 -58.37 4.78 21.93
N GLN A 187 -58.67 4.82 20.63
CA GLN A 187 -57.82 4.73 19.43
C GLN A 187 -57.31 6.07 18.86
N SER A 188 -56.21 5.99 18.07
CA SER A 188 -55.90 6.64 16.75
C SER A 188 -55.83 8.20 16.66
N ILE A 189 -55.10 8.92 15.78
CA ILE A 189 -54.82 8.83 14.32
C ILE A 189 -53.54 9.70 14.00
N HIS A 190 -52.92 9.41 12.85
CA HIS A 190 -51.70 9.89 12.13
C HIS A 190 -51.52 11.41 11.78
N PRO A 191 -50.37 11.83 11.14
CA PRO A 191 -49.67 13.11 11.34
C PRO A 191 -49.85 14.16 10.20
N ALA A 192 -49.36 15.39 10.41
CA ALA A 192 -49.26 16.41 9.35
C ALA A 192 -48.17 17.47 9.61
N TRP A 193 -47.08 17.51 8.84
CA TRP A 193 -46.20 18.67 8.56
C TRP A 193 -45.37 18.28 7.31
N GLY A 194 -45.21 19.01 6.20
CA GLY A 194 -45.67 20.30 5.71
C GLY A 194 -44.79 20.63 4.48
N LYS A 195 -45.35 20.67 3.26
CA LYS A 195 -44.66 21.15 2.04
C LYS A 195 -44.74 22.68 1.99
N ARG A 196 -43.66 23.35 1.57
CA ARG A 196 -43.69 24.74 1.06
C ARG A 196 -43.03 24.80 -0.31
N SER A 197 -43.71 25.50 -1.20
CA SER A 197 -43.44 25.77 -2.61
C SER A 197 -43.07 27.26 -2.82
N GLY A 198 -42.47 27.55 -3.97
CA GLY A 198 -42.27 28.90 -4.55
C GLY A 198 -40.87 28.99 -5.19
N ASP A 199 -40.71 28.73 -6.49
CA ASP A 199 -40.84 29.67 -7.65
C ASP A 199 -39.81 30.82 -7.58
N SER A 200 -39.09 31.29 -8.60
CA SER A 200 -38.78 30.90 -10.00
C SER A 200 -37.89 32.04 -10.59
N ALA A 201 -37.21 31.79 -11.73
CA ALA A 201 -36.68 32.74 -12.72
C ALA A 201 -35.18 33.18 -12.68
N GLU A 202 -34.35 32.45 -13.46
CA GLU A 202 -33.61 32.84 -14.70
C GLU A 202 -32.56 33.99 -14.78
N PRO A 203 -31.67 34.02 -15.82
CA PRO A 203 -30.22 34.07 -15.66
C PRO A 203 -29.55 35.36 -16.16
N LEU A 204 -28.26 35.56 -15.82
CA LEU A 204 -27.39 36.56 -16.45
C LEU A 204 -25.99 36.03 -16.75
N ALA A 205 -25.52 36.35 -17.95
CA ALA A 205 -24.26 35.96 -18.55
C ALA A 205 -23.12 36.96 -18.29
N ARG A 206 -21.89 36.48 -18.52
CA ARG A 206 -20.61 37.20 -18.76
C ARG A 206 -19.94 37.83 -17.53
N TYR A 207 -18.72 37.39 -17.22
CA TYR A 207 -17.48 37.91 -17.81
C TYR A 207 -16.44 36.79 -17.92
#